data_AF-A0A3M7AMK1-F1
#
_entry.id   AF-A0A3M7AMK1-F1
#
_cell.length_a   1.000
_cell.length_b   1.000
_cell.length_c   1.000
_cell.angle_alpha   90.00
_cell.angle_beta   90.00
_cell.angle_gamma   90.00
#
_symmetry.space_group_name_H-M   'P 1'
#
loop_
_entity.id
_entity.type
_entity.pdbx_description
1 polymer ?
#
loop_
_entity_poly.entity_id
_entity_poly.type
_entity_poly.pdbx_seq_one_letter_code
_entity_poly.pdbx_strand_id
1 'polypeptide(L)'
;MAETQTETIPPQGNSSQWGATRPVTIDANGSFQTPDGEIKPNLGRTVNDVEAIGPESEPLSSWQKRNNIDTSKQIKLVKLAHMRYQHPELETITTFLRDFGMHVVKTSEDGEKRWFRGYGPDQYVYYAQKGPKTFMGGTFLVESMADLEKAAALPGASEIQEMPEAPGGGHLVTLRDPEGFPVNVMYGQTPPPQRETDELPQKVILNDETDKPRVRQFNRFRPGPAAVHKLGHYGLCVQQFDTQLEWYTRHFNIVPTDFLYVPMPNEQGKGTDGQKNKDVAVFAHIDRGSDAVDHHSFFMTTNPTSHVHHCSFEVHDYDTQQLGHQWLGKQGYTSVWGIGRHILGSQIFDYWWDTTGNMIEHYADGDLVNQDTPVGWGMAGDESLAVWGPEVPKWFLQ
;
A
#
# COMPACT_ATOMS: atom_id res chain seq x y z
N MET A 1 -7.69 -43.35 12.15
CA MET A 1 -6.42 -42.73 12.55
C MET A 1 -6.46 -41.30 12.08
N ALA A 2 -6.06 -40.38 12.96
CA ALA A 2 -6.66 -39.06 13.13
C ALA A 2 -6.46 -38.07 11.97
N GLU A 3 -7.55 -37.33 11.70
CA GLU A 3 -7.57 -36.06 10.97
C GLU A 3 -6.96 -34.97 11.85
N THR A 4 -6.02 -34.19 11.31
CA THR A 4 -5.55 -32.94 11.92
C THR A 4 -6.27 -31.78 11.24
N GLN A 5 -7.37 -31.34 11.83
CA GLN A 5 -7.95 -30.03 11.59
C GLN A 5 -7.03 -28.98 12.21
N THR A 6 -6.49 -28.05 11.41
CA THR A 6 -5.90 -26.81 11.93
C THR A 6 -7.01 -25.79 12.07
N GLU A 7 -7.65 -25.77 13.24
CA GLU A 7 -8.54 -24.69 13.66
C GLU A 7 -7.70 -23.41 13.87
N THR A 8 -7.85 -22.43 13.00
CA THR A 8 -7.38 -21.05 13.24
C THR A 8 -8.40 -20.30 14.09
N ILE A 9 -8.37 -20.57 15.40
CA ILE A 9 -9.09 -19.75 16.38
C ILE A 9 -8.24 -18.49 16.64
N PRO A 10 -8.76 -17.27 16.42
CA PRO A 10 -8.05 -16.06 16.79
C PRO A 10 -7.92 -15.99 18.32
N PRO A 11 -6.77 -15.58 18.88
CA PRO A 11 -6.59 -15.55 20.32
C PRO A 11 -7.58 -14.58 20.96
N GLN A 12 -8.41 -15.09 21.88
CA GLN A 12 -9.19 -14.27 22.78
C GLN A 12 -8.26 -13.52 23.74
N GLY A 13 -8.50 -12.21 23.91
CA GLY A 13 -8.17 -11.49 25.15
C GLY A 13 -6.89 -10.64 25.14
N ASN A 14 -7.10 -9.32 25.11
CA ASN A 14 -6.12 -8.28 25.45
C ASN A 14 -5.41 -8.56 26.79
N SER A 15 -4.07 -8.46 26.84
CA SER A 15 -3.30 -7.94 28.00
C SER A 15 -1.76 -7.92 27.85
N SER A 16 -1.19 -8.00 26.64
CA SER A 16 0.23 -7.65 26.43
C SER A 16 0.35 -6.86 25.13
N GLN A 17 0.07 -5.56 25.21
CA GLN A 17 0.00 -4.66 24.04
C GLN A 17 1.25 -3.77 23.90
N TRP A 18 2.32 -4.03 24.64
CA TRP A 18 3.55 -3.23 24.58
C TRP A 18 4.81 -4.11 24.58
N GLY A 19 5.44 -4.21 23.41
CA GLY A 19 6.72 -4.88 23.20
C GLY A 19 7.85 -4.14 23.92
N ALA A 20 8.87 -4.89 24.33
CA ALA A 20 9.97 -4.44 25.18
C ALA A 20 11.02 -3.57 24.46
N THR A 21 10.68 -2.86 23.38
CA THR A 21 11.67 -2.12 22.57
C THR A 21 11.23 -0.71 22.10
N ARG A 22 9.97 -0.29 22.32
CA ARG A 22 9.58 1.13 22.08
C ARG A 22 10.40 2.07 23.00
N PRO A 23 10.65 3.34 22.63
CA PRO A 23 11.59 4.25 23.32
C PRO A 23 11.32 4.52 24.81
N VAL A 24 10.23 3.98 25.36
CA VAL A 24 10.00 3.87 26.81
C VAL A 24 9.80 2.39 27.13
N THR A 25 10.87 1.68 27.47
CA THR A 25 10.76 0.35 28.08
C THR A 25 10.73 0.51 29.59
N ILE A 26 9.67 0.00 30.21
CA ILE A 26 9.64 -0.20 31.66
C ILE A 26 10.26 -1.58 31.86
N ASP A 27 11.47 -1.63 32.41
CA ASP A 27 12.07 -2.91 32.75
C ASP A 27 11.26 -3.61 33.87
N ALA A 28 11.55 -4.89 34.12
CA ALA A 28 10.84 -5.68 35.13
C ALA A 28 10.94 -5.11 36.58
N ASN A 29 11.79 -4.10 36.79
CA ASN A 29 12.00 -3.43 38.07
C ASN A 29 11.36 -2.02 38.13
N GLY A 30 10.64 -1.60 37.08
CA GLY A 30 10.00 -0.29 37.03
C GLY A 30 10.95 0.87 36.71
N SER A 31 12.16 0.59 36.23
CA SER A 31 13.14 1.62 35.85
C SER A 31 12.94 2.05 34.39
N PHE A 32 12.95 3.37 34.17
CA PHE A 32 12.82 3.96 32.83
C PHE A 32 14.20 3.99 32.18
N GLN A 33 14.36 3.26 31.08
CA GLN A 33 15.44 3.50 30.14
C GLN A 33 14.84 4.15 28.89
N THR A 34 15.05 5.45 28.74
CA THR A 34 14.84 6.12 27.45
C THR A 34 16.21 6.35 26.81
N PRO A 35 16.36 6.20 25.48
CA PRO A 35 17.61 6.49 24.78
C PRO A 35 18.14 7.91 25.03
N ASP A 36 17.25 8.85 25.38
CA ASP A 36 17.51 10.28 25.52
C ASP A 36 17.60 10.79 26.99
N GLY A 37 17.63 9.88 27.96
CA GLY A 37 17.73 10.22 29.39
C GLY A 37 16.37 10.48 30.06
N GLU A 38 16.10 11.73 30.45
CA GLU A 38 14.85 12.10 31.15
C GLU A 38 13.61 11.94 30.25
N ILE A 39 12.50 11.49 30.85
CA ILE A 39 11.20 11.40 30.17
C ILE A 39 10.76 12.82 29.76
N LYS A 40 10.53 13.01 28.46
CA LYS A 40 10.02 14.26 27.88
C LYS A 40 8.62 14.05 27.29
N PRO A 41 7.78 15.09 27.21
CA PRO A 41 6.54 15.05 26.45
C PRO A 41 6.80 14.65 24.98
N ASN A 42 5.84 13.96 24.36
CA ASN A 42 5.94 13.62 22.95
C ASN A 42 5.85 14.89 22.08
N LEU A 43 6.57 14.90 20.96
CA LEU A 43 6.57 15.97 19.98
C LEU A 43 6.43 15.37 18.58
N GLY A 44 5.59 15.97 17.75
CA GLY A 44 5.46 15.65 16.33
C GLY A 44 5.51 16.94 15.51
N ARG A 45 6.11 16.89 14.33
CA ARG A 45 6.17 18.03 13.39
C ARG A 45 6.37 17.52 11.96
N THR A 46 5.91 18.29 10.99
CA THR A 46 6.29 18.09 9.59
C THR A 46 7.74 18.54 9.40
N VAL A 47 8.55 17.68 8.80
CA VAL A 47 9.93 17.96 8.39
C VAL A 47 10.05 17.76 6.88
N ASN A 48 11.13 18.25 6.26
CA ASN A 48 11.36 17.94 4.84
C ASN A 48 11.82 16.48 4.66
N ASP A 49 11.71 15.99 3.43
CA ASP A 49 12.08 14.64 3.01
C ASP A 49 13.53 14.27 3.39
N VAL A 50 14.51 15.14 3.14
CA VAL A 50 15.92 14.88 3.48
C VAL A 50 16.12 14.70 4.98
N GLU A 51 15.44 15.49 5.80
CA GLU A 51 15.47 15.35 7.27
C GLU A 51 14.75 14.08 7.74
N ALA A 52 13.60 13.75 7.13
CA ALA A 52 12.83 12.55 7.46
C ALA A 52 13.60 11.25 7.13
N ILE A 53 14.19 11.19 5.94
CA ILE A 53 14.93 10.01 5.44
C ILE A 53 16.28 9.88 6.15
N GLY A 54 16.94 11.02 6.42
CA GLY A 54 18.21 11.04 7.12
C GLY A 54 19.43 10.70 6.26
N PRO A 55 20.59 10.46 6.90
CA PRO A 55 21.89 10.41 6.23
C PRO A 55 22.14 9.13 5.42
N GLU A 56 21.39 8.06 5.67
CA GLU A 56 21.46 6.82 4.89
C GLU A 56 20.59 6.93 3.64
N SER A 57 21.00 7.81 2.73
CA SER A 57 20.27 8.10 1.50
C SER A 57 21.18 8.48 0.34
N GLU A 58 20.66 8.39 -0.88
CA GLU A 58 21.34 8.90 -2.07
C GLU A 58 20.34 9.52 -3.05
N PRO A 59 20.76 10.48 -3.91
CA PRO A 59 19.89 11.02 -4.94
C PRO A 59 19.37 9.93 -5.89
N LEU A 60 18.10 9.98 -6.27
CA LEU A 60 17.50 9.00 -7.17
C LEU A 60 18.30 8.81 -8.47
N SER A 61 18.80 9.90 -9.07
CA SER A 61 19.63 9.84 -10.27
C SER A 61 20.92 9.04 -10.08
N SER A 62 21.51 9.08 -8.88
CA SER A 62 22.71 8.31 -8.53
C SER A 62 22.39 6.83 -8.42
N TRP A 63 21.27 6.48 -7.77
CA TRP A 63 20.77 5.10 -7.70
C TRP A 63 20.49 4.54 -9.10
N GLN A 64 19.77 5.28 -9.95
CA GLN A 64 19.46 4.88 -11.32
C GLN A 64 20.74 4.64 -12.15
N LYS A 65 21.71 5.55 -12.05
CA LYS A 65 23.00 5.44 -12.75
C LYS A 65 23.78 4.20 -12.28
N ARG A 66 23.84 3.97 -10.97
CA ARG A 66 24.54 2.81 -10.36
C ARG A 66 23.92 1.48 -10.80
N ASN A 67 22.59 1.44 -10.98
CA ASN A 67 21.86 0.25 -11.42
C ASN A 67 21.74 0.13 -12.95
N ASN A 68 22.38 1.03 -13.72
CA ASN A 68 22.34 1.07 -15.19
C ASN A 68 20.90 1.13 -15.73
N ILE A 69 20.05 1.96 -15.12
CA ILE A 69 18.68 2.17 -15.56
C ILE A 69 18.67 3.13 -16.76
N ASP A 70 18.12 2.69 -17.88
CA ASP A 70 17.89 3.50 -19.07
C ASP A 70 16.42 3.93 -19.11
N THR A 71 16.14 5.12 -18.57
CA THR A 71 14.78 5.63 -18.42
C THR A 71 14.07 5.90 -19.76
N SER A 72 14.82 5.98 -20.87
CA SER A 72 14.24 6.12 -22.22
C SER A 72 13.61 4.82 -22.73
N LYS A 73 14.04 3.68 -22.19
CA LYS A 73 13.54 2.34 -22.58
C LYS A 73 12.34 1.89 -21.76
N GLN A 74 12.14 2.42 -20.55
CA GLN A 74 11.01 2.09 -19.71
C GLN A 74 9.66 2.36 -20.39
N ILE A 75 8.66 1.57 -20.03
CA ILE A 75 7.23 1.80 -20.24
C ILE A 75 6.81 2.87 -19.25
N LYS A 76 6.19 3.95 -19.74
CA LYS A 76 5.78 5.09 -18.90
C LYS A 76 4.43 4.83 -18.26
N LEU A 77 4.46 4.45 -16.98
CA LEU A 77 3.30 4.39 -16.11
C LEU A 77 2.88 5.81 -15.69
N VAL A 78 1.58 6.01 -15.53
CA VAL A 78 0.96 7.25 -15.05
C VAL A 78 0.53 7.10 -13.60
N LYS A 79 -0.18 6.02 -13.28
CA LYS A 79 -0.65 5.70 -11.92
C LYS A 79 -1.10 4.24 -11.82
N LEU A 80 -1.22 3.75 -10.60
CA LEU A 80 -1.97 2.52 -10.30
C LEU A 80 -3.48 2.83 -10.36
N ALA A 81 -4.23 2.12 -11.19
CA ALA A 81 -5.63 2.40 -11.48
C ALA A 81 -6.59 1.54 -10.65
N HIS A 82 -6.40 0.23 -10.72
CA HIS A 82 -7.29 -0.72 -10.05
C HIS A 82 -6.63 -2.06 -9.76
N MET A 83 -7.20 -2.75 -8.78
CA MET A 83 -6.79 -4.09 -8.40
C MET A 83 -7.73 -5.13 -9.02
N ARG A 84 -7.22 -6.32 -9.38
CA ARG A 84 -8.01 -7.38 -10.02
C ARG A 84 -7.92 -8.69 -9.22
N TYR A 85 -9.07 -9.26 -8.89
CA TYR A 85 -9.17 -10.53 -8.18
C TYR A 85 -10.30 -11.42 -8.71
N GLN A 86 -10.11 -12.73 -8.56
CA GLN A 86 -11.21 -13.69 -8.58
C GLN A 86 -11.64 -14.07 -7.16
N HIS A 87 -12.95 -14.18 -6.98
CA HIS A 87 -13.59 -14.55 -5.72
C HIS A 87 -14.58 -15.70 -5.96
N PRO A 88 -14.58 -16.76 -5.11
CA PRO A 88 -15.53 -17.86 -5.26
C PRO A 88 -16.98 -17.38 -5.16
N GLU A 89 -17.25 -16.52 -4.17
CA GLU A 89 -18.58 -16.00 -3.86
C GLU A 89 -18.65 -14.49 -4.08
N LEU A 90 -19.04 -14.10 -5.31
CA LEU A 90 -19.04 -12.70 -5.74
C LEU A 90 -19.97 -11.80 -4.90
N GLU A 91 -21.10 -12.32 -4.40
CA GLU A 91 -22.02 -11.56 -3.56
C GLU A 91 -21.44 -11.24 -2.17
N THR A 92 -20.73 -12.23 -1.59
CA THR A 92 -20.12 -12.09 -0.28
C THR A 92 -19.03 -11.03 -0.30
N ILE A 93 -18.12 -11.09 -1.29
CA ILE A 93 -17.10 -10.04 -1.45
C ILE A 93 -17.72 -8.69 -1.83
N THR A 94 -18.81 -8.67 -2.60
CA THR A 94 -19.50 -7.40 -2.91
C THR A 94 -20.02 -6.72 -1.67
N THR A 95 -20.61 -7.47 -0.74
CA THR A 95 -21.09 -6.92 0.54
C THR A 95 -19.93 -6.34 1.33
N PHE A 96 -18.84 -7.09 1.47
CA PHE A 96 -17.63 -6.60 2.13
C PHE A 96 -17.08 -5.33 1.49
N LEU A 97 -16.89 -5.29 0.17
CA LEU A 97 -16.33 -4.13 -0.51
C LEU A 97 -17.23 -2.89 -0.40
N ARG A 98 -18.54 -3.07 -0.24
CA ARG A 98 -19.47 -1.96 0.06
C ARG A 98 -19.33 -1.46 1.48
N ASP A 99 -19.20 -2.36 2.46
CA ASP A 99 -18.96 -2.00 3.86
C ASP A 99 -17.55 -1.44 4.08
N PHE A 100 -16.61 -1.80 3.21
CA PHE A 100 -15.27 -1.22 3.12
C PHE A 100 -15.29 0.18 2.48
N GLY A 101 -16.38 0.58 1.81
CA GLY A 101 -16.56 1.94 1.31
C GLY A 101 -16.39 2.12 -0.20
N MET A 102 -16.53 1.05 -0.99
CA MET A 102 -16.61 1.11 -2.45
C MET A 102 -18.06 0.99 -2.95
N HIS A 103 -18.29 1.39 -4.21
CA HIS A 103 -19.59 1.29 -4.86
C HIS A 103 -19.51 0.48 -6.14
N VAL A 104 -20.44 -0.45 -6.36
CA VAL A 104 -20.56 -1.15 -7.65
C VAL A 104 -20.97 -0.14 -8.72
N VAL A 105 -20.11 0.04 -9.72
CA VAL A 105 -20.39 0.93 -10.88
C VAL A 105 -21.00 0.15 -12.04
N LYS A 106 -20.65 -1.14 -12.18
CA LYS A 106 -21.18 -2.02 -13.22
C LYS A 106 -21.12 -3.47 -12.77
N THR A 107 -22.08 -4.24 -13.24
CA THR A 107 -22.09 -5.71 -13.23
C THR A 107 -22.19 -6.17 -14.68
N SER A 108 -21.45 -7.20 -15.07
CA SER A 108 -21.55 -7.78 -16.42
C SER A 108 -22.93 -8.39 -16.66
N GLU A 109 -23.30 -8.60 -17.92
CA GLU A 109 -24.62 -9.15 -18.30
C GLU A 109 -24.84 -10.57 -17.76
N ASP A 110 -23.78 -11.38 -17.70
CA ASP A 110 -23.78 -12.72 -17.12
C ASP A 110 -23.76 -12.72 -15.58
N GLY A 111 -23.57 -11.56 -14.95
CA GLY A 111 -23.46 -11.42 -13.50
C GLY A 111 -22.14 -11.90 -12.89
N GLU A 112 -21.16 -12.33 -13.69
CA GLU A 112 -19.92 -12.96 -13.21
C GLU A 112 -18.79 -11.96 -12.94
N LYS A 113 -18.93 -10.69 -13.36
CA LYS A 113 -17.92 -9.64 -13.17
C LYS A 113 -18.56 -8.40 -12.54
N ARG A 114 -17.83 -7.77 -11.63
CA ARG A 114 -18.20 -6.50 -10.99
C ARG A 114 -17.04 -5.54 -10.95
N TRP A 115 -17.35 -4.28 -11.22
CA TRP A 115 -16.41 -3.17 -11.12
C TRP A 115 -16.86 -2.28 -9.96
N PHE A 116 -15.93 -1.92 -9.10
CA PHE A 116 -16.16 -1.09 -7.91
C PHE A 116 -15.36 0.20 -8.01
N ARG A 117 -16.00 1.31 -7.68
CA ARG A 117 -15.39 2.64 -7.70
C ARG A 117 -15.39 3.28 -6.31
N GLY A 118 -14.42 4.16 -6.10
CA GLY A 118 -14.42 5.14 -5.02
C GLY A 118 -15.14 6.45 -5.38
N TYR A 119 -15.01 7.46 -4.52
CA TYR A 119 -15.45 8.83 -4.79
C TYR A 119 -14.49 9.62 -5.70
N GLY A 120 -13.26 9.12 -5.89
CA GLY A 120 -12.20 9.76 -6.66
C GLY A 120 -12.37 9.73 -8.18
N PRO A 121 -11.31 10.13 -8.92
CA PRO A 121 -11.39 10.41 -10.36
C PRO A 121 -11.37 9.16 -11.24
N ASP A 122 -11.24 7.96 -10.67
CA ASP A 122 -11.15 6.70 -11.41
C ASP A 122 -12.52 6.14 -11.82
N GLN A 123 -12.58 5.50 -12.99
CA GLN A 123 -13.75 4.74 -13.43
C GLN A 123 -14.11 3.63 -12.44
N TYR A 124 -13.10 2.92 -11.96
CA TYR A 124 -13.18 1.91 -10.92
C TYR A 124 -11.78 1.67 -10.33
N VAL A 125 -11.74 1.20 -9.08
CA VAL A 125 -10.52 0.94 -8.30
C VAL A 125 -10.35 -0.55 -7.96
N TYR A 126 -11.41 -1.34 -8.16
CA TYR A 126 -11.39 -2.78 -7.93
C TYR A 126 -12.23 -3.52 -8.97
N TYR A 127 -11.70 -4.60 -9.51
CA TYR A 127 -12.36 -5.55 -10.39
C TYR A 127 -12.46 -6.90 -9.69
N ALA A 128 -13.68 -7.42 -9.55
CA ALA A 128 -13.95 -8.74 -9.03
C ALA A 128 -14.59 -9.62 -10.11
N GLN A 129 -14.09 -10.83 -10.26
CA GLN A 129 -14.67 -11.84 -11.12
C GLN A 129 -15.01 -13.10 -10.32
N LYS A 130 -16.12 -13.74 -10.63
CA LYS A 130 -16.45 -15.04 -10.05
C LYS A 130 -15.46 -16.10 -10.51
N GLY A 131 -14.90 -16.87 -9.58
CA GLY A 131 -13.95 -17.93 -9.87
C GLY A 131 -13.17 -18.38 -8.64
N PRO A 132 -12.26 -19.36 -8.75
CA PRO A 132 -11.36 -19.73 -7.66
C PRO A 132 -10.58 -18.52 -7.13
N LYS A 133 -10.29 -18.45 -5.82
CA LYS A 133 -9.49 -17.36 -5.24
C LYS A 133 -8.19 -17.19 -6.02
N THR A 134 -8.07 -16.08 -6.76
CA THR A 134 -6.93 -15.84 -7.64
C THR A 134 -6.58 -14.36 -7.65
N PHE A 135 -5.32 -14.05 -7.39
CA PHE A 135 -4.78 -12.72 -7.62
C PHE A 135 -4.54 -12.53 -9.13
N MET A 136 -5.20 -11.54 -9.72
CA MET A 136 -5.12 -11.25 -11.15
C MET A 136 -4.25 -10.03 -11.49
N GLY A 137 -3.60 -9.41 -10.50
CA GLY A 137 -2.63 -8.34 -10.70
C GLY A 137 -3.16 -6.96 -10.36
N GLY A 138 -2.24 -6.06 -10.00
CA GLY A 138 -2.48 -4.62 -10.07
C GLY A 138 -2.53 -4.17 -11.52
N THR A 139 -3.26 -3.08 -11.80
CA THR A 139 -3.36 -2.51 -13.15
C THR A 139 -2.92 -1.07 -13.18
N PHE A 140 -1.87 -0.79 -13.93
CA PHE A 140 -1.33 0.56 -14.11
C PHE A 140 -1.84 1.19 -15.40
N LEU A 141 -2.16 2.49 -15.36
CA LEU A 141 -2.33 3.27 -16.60
C LEU A 141 -0.96 3.52 -17.22
N VAL A 142 -0.85 3.35 -18.54
CA VAL A 142 0.32 3.80 -19.30
C VAL A 142 0.02 5.11 -20.04
N GLU A 143 1.07 5.86 -20.35
CA GLU A 143 0.97 7.20 -20.92
C GLU A 143 0.46 7.20 -22.37
N SER A 144 0.74 6.15 -23.14
CA SER A 144 0.41 6.08 -24.55
C SER A 144 0.09 4.66 -25.04
N MET A 145 -0.52 4.56 -26.22
CA MET A 145 -0.65 3.27 -26.92
C MET A 145 0.73 2.67 -27.23
N ALA A 146 1.74 3.50 -27.52
CA ALA A 146 3.10 3.01 -27.78
C ALA A 146 3.72 2.36 -26.54
N ASP A 147 3.41 2.85 -25.33
CA ASP A 147 3.81 2.20 -24.08
C ASP A 147 3.10 0.86 -23.88
N LEU A 148 1.82 0.76 -24.27
CA LEU A 148 1.07 -0.50 -24.24
C LEU A 148 1.61 -1.51 -25.25
N GLU A 149 1.97 -1.08 -26.45
CA GLU A 149 2.62 -1.91 -27.47
C GLU A 149 4.02 -2.36 -27.03
N LYS A 150 4.78 -1.48 -26.38
CA LYS A 150 6.07 -1.82 -25.77
C LYS A 150 5.91 -2.90 -24.70
N ALA A 151 4.87 -2.80 -23.86
CA ALA A 151 4.53 -3.83 -22.89
C ALA A 151 4.16 -5.17 -23.57
N ALA A 152 3.29 -5.14 -24.59
CA ALA A 152 2.88 -6.33 -25.34
C ALA A 152 4.05 -7.04 -26.04
N ALA A 153 5.13 -6.32 -26.35
CA ALA A 153 6.33 -6.88 -26.96
C ALA A 153 7.26 -7.60 -25.96
N LEU A 154 7.02 -7.50 -24.65
CA LEU A 154 7.84 -8.18 -23.64
C LEU A 154 7.58 -9.70 -23.64
N PRO A 155 8.61 -10.53 -23.39
CA PRO A 155 8.45 -11.98 -23.35
C PRO A 155 7.37 -12.42 -22.34
N GLY A 156 6.42 -13.23 -22.79
CA GLY A 156 5.34 -13.75 -21.95
C GLY A 156 4.18 -12.77 -21.69
N ALA A 157 4.22 -11.57 -22.27
CA ALA A 157 3.08 -10.66 -22.27
C ALA A 157 1.90 -11.26 -23.06
N SER A 158 0.67 -10.92 -22.65
CA SER A 158 -0.50 -11.18 -23.46
C SER A 158 -0.50 -10.29 -24.71
N GLU A 159 -1.31 -10.66 -25.70
CA GLU A 159 -1.75 -9.70 -26.72
C GLU A 159 -2.50 -8.54 -26.09
N ILE A 160 -2.60 -7.42 -26.82
CA ILE A 160 -3.43 -6.29 -26.43
C ILE A 160 -4.90 -6.71 -26.51
N GLN A 161 -5.60 -6.70 -25.38
CA GLN A 161 -7.00 -7.08 -25.27
C GLN A 161 -7.89 -5.85 -25.10
N GLU A 162 -8.91 -5.71 -25.94
CA GLU A 162 -9.96 -4.71 -25.74
C GLU A 162 -10.86 -5.09 -24.55
N MET A 163 -11.30 -4.10 -23.77
CA MET A 163 -12.16 -4.29 -22.59
C MET A 163 -13.56 -3.65 -22.78
N PRO A 164 -14.39 -4.12 -23.73
CA PRO A 164 -15.65 -3.45 -24.06
C PRO A 164 -16.67 -3.47 -22.92
N GLU A 165 -16.59 -4.47 -22.03
CA GLU A 165 -17.46 -4.55 -20.86
C GLU A 165 -17.03 -3.62 -19.72
N ALA A 166 -15.75 -3.25 -19.63
CA ALA A 166 -15.26 -2.45 -18.51
C ALA A 166 -15.80 -1.01 -18.56
N PRO A 167 -16.16 -0.39 -17.42
CA PRO A 167 -16.48 1.03 -17.38
C PRO A 167 -15.35 1.87 -17.98
N GLY A 168 -15.72 2.71 -18.94
CA GLY A 168 -14.78 3.53 -19.70
C GLY A 168 -13.98 2.82 -20.79
N GLY A 169 -14.12 1.49 -20.94
CA GLY A 169 -13.44 0.71 -21.97
C GLY A 169 -11.92 0.68 -21.83
N GLY A 170 -11.23 0.67 -22.96
CA GLY A 170 -9.77 0.69 -23.04
C GLY A 170 -9.17 -0.65 -23.46
N HIS A 171 -7.84 -0.71 -23.41
CA HIS A 171 -7.04 -1.86 -23.82
C HIS A 171 -6.13 -2.29 -22.68
N LEU A 172 -5.94 -3.60 -22.52
CA LEU A 172 -5.17 -4.22 -21.44
C LEU A 172 -4.09 -5.15 -22.00
N VAL A 173 -2.92 -5.13 -21.37
CA VAL A 173 -1.88 -6.16 -21.52
C VAL A 173 -1.56 -6.70 -20.14
N THR A 174 -1.52 -8.03 -20.02
CA THR A 174 -1.07 -8.72 -18.81
C THR A 174 0.35 -9.25 -19.03
N LEU A 175 1.27 -8.80 -18.19
CA LEU A 175 2.64 -9.26 -18.08
C LEU A 175 2.77 -10.27 -16.93
N ARG A 176 3.87 -11.00 -16.91
CA ARG A 176 4.27 -11.81 -15.76
C ARG A 176 5.62 -11.35 -15.27
N ASP A 177 5.71 -11.06 -13.99
CA ASP A 177 6.99 -10.79 -13.35
C ASP A 177 7.82 -12.09 -13.22
N PRO A 178 9.11 -12.01 -12.82
CA PRO A 178 9.97 -13.19 -12.64
C PRO A 178 9.41 -14.32 -11.77
N GLU A 179 8.48 -14.05 -10.86
CA GLU A 179 7.82 -15.08 -10.04
C GLU A 179 6.46 -15.52 -10.59
N GLY A 180 6.06 -14.96 -11.74
CA GLY A 180 4.85 -15.32 -12.45
C GLY A 180 3.62 -14.52 -12.02
N PHE A 181 3.75 -13.54 -11.13
CA PHE A 181 2.63 -12.69 -10.75
C PHE A 181 2.15 -11.88 -11.95
N PRO A 182 0.83 -11.80 -12.15
CA PRO A 182 0.28 -10.95 -13.19
C PRO A 182 0.50 -9.47 -12.83
N VAL A 183 1.03 -8.72 -13.79
CA VAL A 183 1.15 -7.25 -13.75
C VAL A 183 0.42 -6.71 -14.96
N ASN A 184 -0.61 -5.88 -14.75
CA ASN A 184 -1.40 -5.38 -15.86
C ASN A 184 -1.05 -3.93 -16.18
N VAL A 185 -1.06 -3.60 -17.46
CA VAL A 185 -0.98 -2.22 -17.96
C VAL A 185 -2.15 -1.94 -18.90
N MET A 186 -2.65 -0.72 -18.88
CA MET A 186 -3.80 -0.35 -19.71
C MET A 186 -3.73 1.07 -20.28
N TYR A 187 -4.37 1.26 -21.43
CA TYR A 187 -4.47 2.55 -22.11
C TYR A 187 -5.87 2.76 -22.73
N GLY A 188 -6.26 4.02 -22.91
CA GLY A 188 -7.46 4.40 -23.67
C GLY A 188 -8.79 4.26 -22.90
N GLN A 189 -8.75 4.09 -21.58
CA GLN A 189 -9.96 4.18 -20.77
C GLN A 189 -10.45 5.63 -20.73
N THR A 190 -11.71 5.84 -21.05
CA THR A 190 -12.33 7.17 -20.97
C THR A 190 -12.51 7.59 -19.51
N PRO A 191 -12.29 8.87 -19.17
CA PRO A 191 -12.56 9.37 -17.81
C PRO A 191 -14.02 9.17 -17.39
N PRO A 192 -14.31 8.99 -16.09
CA PRO A 192 -15.69 8.95 -15.63
C PRO A 192 -16.39 10.30 -15.84
N PRO A 193 -17.73 10.34 -15.91
CA PRO A 193 -18.48 11.59 -15.91
C PRO A 193 -18.09 12.47 -14.72
N GLN A 194 -18.08 13.80 -14.93
CA GLN A 194 -17.82 14.76 -13.86
C GLN A 194 -18.86 14.58 -12.75
N ARG A 195 -18.38 14.51 -11.50
CA ARG A 195 -19.23 14.29 -10.33
C ARG A 195 -19.75 15.62 -9.78
N GLU A 196 -20.94 15.59 -9.19
CA GLU A 196 -21.45 16.72 -8.43
C GLU A 196 -20.60 16.91 -7.17
N THR A 197 -20.17 18.15 -6.90
CA THR A 197 -19.25 18.48 -5.81
C THR A 197 -19.84 18.24 -4.43
N ASP A 198 -21.17 18.28 -4.32
CA ASP A 198 -21.89 18.21 -3.05
C ASP A 198 -21.90 16.79 -2.45
N GLU A 199 -21.47 15.79 -3.22
CA GLU A 199 -21.34 14.40 -2.78
C GLU A 199 -19.92 14.04 -2.30
N LEU A 200 -18.96 14.97 -2.40
CA LEU A 200 -17.57 14.71 -2.03
C LEU A 200 -17.31 15.03 -0.55
N PRO A 201 -16.48 14.23 0.15
CA PRO A 201 -16.05 14.54 1.51
C PRO A 201 -15.40 15.94 1.59
N GLN A 202 -15.80 16.72 2.60
CA GLN A 202 -15.26 18.05 2.84
C GLN A 202 -14.11 17.99 3.85
N LYS A 203 -13.06 18.79 3.66
CA LYS A 203 -11.92 18.85 4.60
C LYS A 203 -12.41 19.25 6.00
N VAL A 204 -12.11 18.42 7.00
CA VAL A 204 -12.35 18.74 8.40
C VAL A 204 -11.39 19.84 8.85
N ILE A 205 -11.93 20.92 9.41
CA ILE A 205 -11.12 21.99 10.00
C ILE A 205 -10.81 21.60 11.45
N LEU A 206 -9.52 21.45 11.75
CA LEU A 206 -9.02 21.17 13.09
C LEU A 206 -8.73 22.49 13.83
N ASN A 207 -8.86 22.46 15.15
CA ASN A 207 -8.44 23.55 16.03
C ASN A 207 -7.28 23.01 16.86
N ASP A 208 -6.20 23.77 17.00
CA ASP A 208 -5.14 23.50 17.98
C ASP A 208 -5.24 24.47 19.17
N GLU A 209 -4.25 24.49 20.07
CA GLU A 209 -4.26 25.34 21.27
C GLU A 209 -4.19 26.84 20.94
N THR A 210 -3.64 27.22 19.78
CA THR A 210 -3.45 28.60 19.32
C THR A 210 -4.34 28.99 18.13
N ASP A 211 -4.51 28.13 17.13
CA ASP A 211 -5.34 28.35 15.96
C ASP A 211 -6.71 27.68 16.11
N LYS A 212 -7.75 28.50 16.28
CA LYS A 212 -9.13 28.06 16.52
C LYS A 212 -10.12 28.71 15.56
N PRO A 213 -10.02 28.48 14.25
CA PRO A 213 -10.85 29.15 13.25
C PRO A 213 -12.34 28.80 13.36
N ARG A 214 -12.68 27.64 13.95
CA ARG A 214 -14.08 27.22 14.12
C ARG A 214 -14.81 27.98 15.24
N VAL A 215 -15.35 29.16 14.93
CA VAL A 215 -16.20 29.95 15.84
C VAL A 215 -17.68 29.66 15.58
N ARG A 216 -18.38 29.06 16.56
CA ARG A 216 -19.78 28.59 16.43
C ARG A 216 -20.00 27.61 15.26
N GLN A 217 -18.93 26.96 14.81
CA GLN A 217 -18.92 25.92 13.79
C GLN A 217 -18.45 24.62 14.45
N PHE A 218 -19.18 23.53 14.21
CA PHE A 218 -18.95 22.26 14.90
C PHE A 218 -18.76 21.14 13.89
N ASN A 219 -17.72 20.33 14.10
CA ASN A 219 -17.53 19.12 13.31
C ASN A 219 -18.67 18.14 13.64
N ARG A 220 -19.26 17.54 12.60
CA ARG A 220 -20.32 16.54 12.68
C ARG A 220 -19.99 15.46 11.68
N PHE A 221 -20.14 14.22 12.11
CA PHE A 221 -19.84 13.05 11.30
C PHE A 221 -21.08 12.19 11.16
N ARG A 222 -21.21 11.51 10.03
CA ARG A 222 -22.21 10.47 9.81
C ARG A 222 -21.52 9.12 9.90
N PRO A 223 -21.87 8.26 10.87
CA PRO A 223 -21.30 6.91 10.94
C PRO A 223 -21.61 6.10 9.67
N GLY A 224 -20.63 5.32 9.21
CA GLY A 224 -20.73 4.49 8.02
C GLY A 224 -19.36 4.00 7.54
N PRO A 225 -19.32 3.31 6.38
CA PRO A 225 -18.08 2.97 5.70
C PRO A 225 -17.19 4.20 5.46
N ALA A 226 -15.87 4.03 5.56
CA ALA A 226 -14.93 5.05 5.08
C ALA A 226 -14.92 5.02 3.55
N ALA A 227 -15.49 6.04 2.91
CA ALA A 227 -15.58 6.09 1.46
C ALA A 227 -14.17 6.08 0.84
N VAL A 228 -13.93 5.14 -0.07
CA VAL A 228 -12.65 5.01 -0.78
C VAL A 228 -12.51 6.12 -1.81
N HIS A 229 -11.36 6.77 -1.87
CA HIS A 229 -10.98 7.75 -2.89
C HIS A 229 -10.43 7.06 -4.14
N LYS A 230 -9.24 6.47 -4.02
CA LYS A 230 -8.48 5.78 -5.08
C LYS A 230 -7.77 4.54 -4.53
N LEU A 231 -7.26 3.68 -5.41
CA LEU A 231 -6.23 2.71 -5.07
C LEU A 231 -4.88 3.45 -4.95
N GLY A 232 -4.18 3.30 -3.84
CA GLY A 232 -2.84 3.88 -3.62
C GLY A 232 -1.76 2.93 -4.08
N HIS A 233 -1.68 1.78 -3.41
CA HIS A 233 -0.65 0.78 -3.67
C HIS A 233 -1.16 -0.66 -3.55
N TYR A 234 -0.34 -1.58 -4.01
CA TYR A 234 -0.40 -2.99 -3.62
C TYR A 234 1.03 -3.48 -3.37
N GLY A 235 1.17 -4.64 -2.73
CA GLY A 235 2.47 -5.26 -2.70
C GLY A 235 2.50 -6.75 -2.51
N LEU A 236 3.72 -7.25 -2.58
CA LEU A 236 4.03 -8.66 -2.77
C LEU A 236 5.04 -9.14 -1.73
N CYS A 237 4.81 -10.36 -1.26
CA CYS A 237 5.84 -11.19 -0.65
C CYS A 237 6.50 -12.00 -1.77
N VAL A 238 7.83 -11.95 -1.86
CA VAL A 238 8.61 -12.54 -2.97
C VAL A 238 9.83 -13.31 -2.45
N GLN A 239 10.27 -14.33 -3.17
CA GLN A 239 11.48 -15.10 -2.82
C GLN A 239 12.75 -14.53 -3.50
N GLN A 240 12.61 -14.00 -4.71
CA GLN A 240 13.65 -13.51 -5.60
C GLN A 240 13.66 -11.97 -5.66
N PHE A 241 13.82 -11.33 -4.50
CA PHE A 241 13.73 -9.87 -4.34
C PHE A 241 14.57 -9.07 -5.34
N ASP A 242 15.86 -9.39 -5.49
CA ASP A 242 16.77 -8.64 -6.38
C ASP A 242 16.33 -8.74 -7.85
N THR A 243 15.91 -9.95 -8.28
CA THR A 243 15.43 -10.20 -9.65
C THR A 243 14.10 -9.49 -9.91
N GLN A 244 13.20 -9.45 -8.92
CA GLN A 244 11.95 -8.70 -9.00
C GLN A 244 12.23 -7.20 -9.11
N LEU A 245 13.08 -6.65 -8.23
CA LEU A 245 13.46 -5.23 -8.23
C LEU A 245 14.04 -4.80 -9.57
N GLU A 246 14.98 -5.57 -10.10
CA GLU A 246 15.55 -5.32 -11.42
C GLU A 246 14.48 -5.33 -12.51
N TRP A 247 13.58 -6.32 -12.49
CA TRP A 247 12.53 -6.41 -13.50
C TRP A 247 11.58 -5.21 -13.47
N TYR A 248 11.04 -4.84 -12.30
CA TYR A 248 10.11 -3.70 -12.19
C TYR A 248 10.79 -2.38 -12.58
N THR A 249 12.00 -2.12 -12.07
CA THR A 249 12.69 -0.84 -12.30
C THR A 249 13.33 -0.70 -13.69
N ARG A 250 13.61 -1.81 -14.39
CA ARG A 250 14.07 -1.75 -15.80
C ARG A 250 12.94 -1.60 -16.80
N HIS A 251 11.80 -2.23 -16.55
CA HIS A 251 10.69 -2.23 -17.50
C HIS A 251 9.78 -1.03 -17.32
N PHE A 252 9.62 -0.53 -16.10
CA PHE A 252 8.73 0.59 -15.79
C PHE A 252 9.49 1.73 -15.14
N ASN A 253 8.95 2.93 -15.22
CA ASN A 253 9.36 4.08 -14.40
C ASN A 253 8.96 3.93 -12.93
N ILE A 254 9.08 2.72 -12.36
CA ILE A 254 8.95 2.49 -10.92
C ILE A 254 10.34 2.67 -10.32
N VAL A 255 10.43 3.44 -9.25
CA VAL A 255 11.68 3.77 -8.56
C VAL A 255 11.51 3.64 -7.04
N PRO A 256 12.56 3.25 -6.32
CA PRO A 256 12.48 3.15 -4.86
C PRO A 256 12.36 4.54 -4.23
N THR A 257 11.49 4.64 -3.23
CA THR A 257 11.48 5.72 -2.24
C THR A 257 12.33 5.29 -1.05
N ASP A 258 12.06 4.09 -0.52
CA ASP A 258 12.81 3.52 0.60
C ASP A 258 13.13 2.05 0.38
N PHE A 259 14.27 1.65 0.92
CA PHE A 259 14.63 0.27 1.17
C PHE A 259 14.61 -0.01 2.67
N LEU A 260 14.18 -1.22 3.02
CA LEU A 260 14.48 -1.81 4.32
C LEU A 260 15.55 -2.88 4.16
N TYR A 261 16.55 -2.87 5.04
CA TYR A 261 17.66 -3.82 5.01
C TYR A 261 17.81 -4.61 6.31
N VAL A 262 18.45 -5.79 6.22
CA VAL A 262 18.97 -6.53 7.37
C VAL A 262 20.49 -6.60 7.34
N PRO A 263 21.18 -6.51 8.49
CA PRO A 263 22.62 -6.69 8.54
C PRO A 263 22.98 -8.16 8.27
N MET A 264 23.93 -8.40 7.37
CA MET A 264 24.45 -9.74 7.11
C MET A 264 25.46 -10.13 8.20
N PRO A 265 25.52 -11.42 8.57
CA PRO A 265 26.55 -11.90 9.49
C PRO A 265 27.95 -11.60 8.95
N ASN A 266 28.81 -11.00 9.77
CA ASN A 266 30.23 -10.84 9.43
C ASN A 266 30.92 -12.21 9.35
N GLU A 267 31.93 -12.32 8.48
CA GLU A 267 32.93 -13.38 8.63
C GLU A 267 33.55 -13.27 10.04
N GLN A 268 33.62 -14.38 10.77
CA GLN A 268 34.12 -14.42 12.15
C GLN A 268 35.49 -13.73 12.25
N GLY A 269 35.58 -12.66 13.06
CA GLY A 269 36.84 -11.99 13.40
C GLY A 269 37.09 -10.60 12.77
N LYS A 270 36.16 -10.06 11.98
CA LYS A 270 36.19 -8.64 11.57
C LYS A 270 35.20 -7.84 12.42
N GLY A 271 35.62 -6.69 12.94
CA GLY A 271 34.75 -5.74 13.65
C GLY A 271 33.59 -5.25 12.79
N THR A 272 32.80 -4.30 13.27
CA THR A 272 31.66 -3.74 12.51
C THR A 272 32.07 -2.99 11.23
N ASP A 273 33.36 -2.68 11.06
CA ASP A 273 33.91 -2.12 9.82
C ASP A 273 33.74 -3.09 8.64
N GLY A 274 32.84 -2.73 7.72
CA GLY A 274 32.55 -3.50 6.51
C GLY A 274 31.37 -4.47 6.62
N GLN A 275 30.49 -4.30 7.62
CA GLN A 275 29.22 -5.03 7.69
C GLN A 275 28.41 -4.81 6.41
N LYS A 276 28.09 -5.91 5.72
CA LYS A 276 27.26 -5.86 4.51
C LYS A 276 25.80 -5.86 4.91
N ASN A 277 24.99 -5.03 4.27
CA ASN A 277 23.55 -5.05 4.42
C ASN A 277 22.93 -5.78 3.23
N LYS A 278 21.79 -6.44 3.47
CA LYS A 278 20.96 -7.02 2.43
C LYS A 278 19.62 -6.32 2.45
N ASP A 279 19.24 -5.71 1.33
CA ASP A 279 17.91 -5.16 1.13
C ASP A 279 16.89 -6.31 1.15
N VAL A 280 15.81 -6.12 1.92
CA VAL A 280 14.76 -7.13 2.11
C VAL A 280 13.38 -6.61 1.76
N ALA A 281 13.17 -5.29 1.77
CA ALA A 281 11.93 -4.69 1.29
C ALA A 281 12.20 -3.39 0.53
N VAL A 282 11.27 -3.01 -0.34
CA VAL A 282 11.27 -1.74 -1.06
C VAL A 282 9.86 -1.16 -1.09
N PHE A 283 9.77 0.14 -0.86
CA PHE A 283 8.58 0.97 -1.10
C PHE A 283 8.89 1.84 -2.30
N ALA A 284 8.09 1.75 -3.36
CA ALA A 284 8.41 2.32 -4.66
C ALA A 284 7.27 3.15 -5.24
N HIS A 285 7.60 4.31 -5.78
CA HIS A 285 6.68 5.20 -6.47
C HIS A 285 6.85 5.13 -7.99
N ILE A 286 5.89 5.72 -8.71
CA ILE A 286 5.98 5.90 -10.17
C ILE A 286 6.65 7.25 -10.43
N ASP A 287 7.84 7.25 -11.01
CA ASP A 287 8.59 8.47 -11.35
C ASP A 287 7.88 9.24 -12.48
N ARG A 288 7.33 10.41 -12.12
CA ARG A 288 6.70 11.37 -13.03
C ARG A 288 7.51 12.67 -13.14
N GLY A 289 8.81 12.61 -12.86
CA GLY A 289 9.70 13.76 -12.89
C GLY A 289 9.36 14.74 -11.78
N SER A 290 8.98 15.97 -12.13
CA SER A 290 8.65 17.01 -11.16
C SER A 290 7.26 16.87 -10.54
N ASP A 291 6.37 16.09 -11.16
CA ASP A 291 5.01 15.89 -10.66
C ASP A 291 5.05 15.11 -9.34
N ALA A 292 4.37 15.63 -8.33
CA ALA A 292 4.26 14.98 -7.03
C ALA A 292 3.35 13.75 -7.13
N VAL A 293 3.81 12.62 -6.62
CA VAL A 293 3.12 11.34 -6.60
C VAL A 293 3.09 10.77 -5.18
N ASP A 294 2.23 9.79 -4.92
CA ASP A 294 2.22 9.10 -3.62
C ASP A 294 3.60 8.52 -3.33
N HIS A 295 4.00 8.56 -2.06
CA HIS A 295 5.23 7.96 -1.54
C HIS A 295 5.52 6.56 -2.10
N HIS A 296 4.49 5.74 -2.28
CA HIS A 296 4.60 4.49 -3.01
C HIS A 296 3.28 4.13 -3.68
N SER A 297 3.39 3.47 -4.83
CA SER A 297 2.27 2.80 -5.51
C SER A 297 2.49 1.28 -5.61
N PHE A 298 3.68 0.82 -5.21
CA PHE A 298 4.05 -0.59 -5.18
C PHE A 298 5.03 -0.82 -4.03
N PHE A 299 4.89 -1.93 -3.33
CA PHE A 299 5.93 -2.40 -2.41
C PHE A 299 6.17 -3.90 -2.59
N MET A 300 7.34 -4.37 -2.17
CA MET A 300 7.57 -5.79 -2.02
C MET A 300 8.55 -6.07 -0.90
N THR A 301 8.43 -7.26 -0.32
CA THR A 301 9.30 -7.75 0.74
C THR A 301 9.71 -9.19 0.48
N THR A 302 10.92 -9.55 0.90
CA THR A 302 11.43 -10.91 0.85
C THR A 302 10.67 -11.79 1.82
N ASN A 303 10.23 -12.97 1.38
CA ASN A 303 9.48 -13.94 2.17
C ASN A 303 9.83 -15.38 1.71
N PRO A 304 9.75 -16.39 2.60
CA PRO A 304 9.88 -17.81 2.21
C PRO A 304 8.90 -18.29 1.14
N THR A 305 7.79 -17.57 0.92
CA THR A 305 6.77 -17.88 -0.08
C THR A 305 6.39 -16.66 -0.89
N SER A 306 5.95 -16.90 -2.13
CA SER A 306 5.51 -15.86 -3.04
C SER A 306 3.99 -15.71 -2.97
N HIS A 307 3.50 -14.55 -2.53
CA HIS A 307 2.06 -14.24 -2.53
C HIS A 307 1.80 -12.72 -2.55
N VAL A 308 0.57 -12.33 -2.89
CA VAL A 308 0.13 -10.93 -2.71
C VAL A 308 0.00 -10.64 -1.22
N HIS A 309 0.63 -9.55 -0.76
CA HIS A 309 0.55 -9.15 0.64
C HIS A 309 -0.76 -8.40 0.89
N HIS A 310 -0.94 -7.22 0.28
CA HIS A 310 -2.18 -6.44 0.42
C HIS A 310 -2.39 -5.49 -0.78
N CYS A 311 -3.60 -4.91 -0.86
CA CYS A 311 -3.91 -3.73 -1.66
C CYS A 311 -4.50 -2.64 -0.77
N SER A 312 -4.23 -1.38 -1.09
CA SER A 312 -4.45 -0.27 -0.17
C SER A 312 -5.17 0.90 -0.82
N PHE A 313 -6.18 1.40 -0.14
CA PHE A 313 -7.14 2.37 -0.67
C PHE A 313 -7.14 3.64 0.17
N GLU A 314 -6.96 4.77 -0.50
CA GLU A 314 -6.95 6.06 0.17
C GLU A 314 -8.36 6.42 0.63
N VAL A 315 -8.49 6.97 1.83
CA VAL A 315 -9.71 7.56 2.37
C VAL A 315 -9.44 9.00 2.81
N HIS A 316 -10.52 9.76 3.02
CA HIS A 316 -10.45 11.22 3.09
C HIS A 316 -9.58 11.81 4.20
N ASP A 317 -9.75 11.31 5.44
CA ASP A 317 -9.03 11.79 6.61
C ASP A 317 -9.07 10.77 7.75
N TYR A 318 -8.31 11.07 8.81
CA TYR A 318 -8.23 10.24 10.02
C TYR A 318 -9.60 9.99 10.69
N ASP A 319 -10.44 11.02 10.81
CA ASP A 319 -11.76 10.88 11.44
C ASP A 319 -12.65 9.92 10.64
N THR A 320 -12.63 10.03 9.31
CA THR A 320 -13.35 9.16 8.39
C THR A 320 -12.84 7.72 8.49
N GLN A 321 -11.52 7.52 8.47
CA GLN A 321 -10.91 6.20 8.61
C GLN A 321 -11.25 5.56 9.95
N GLN A 322 -11.18 6.32 11.05
CA GLN A 322 -11.54 5.84 12.38
C GLN A 322 -13.00 5.40 12.47
N LEU A 323 -13.92 6.13 11.84
CA LEU A 323 -15.33 5.76 11.79
C LEU A 323 -15.56 4.53 10.90
N GLY A 324 -14.85 4.41 9.78
CA GLY A 324 -14.87 3.23 8.92
C GLY A 324 -14.35 1.98 9.63
N HIS A 325 -13.26 2.09 10.37
CA HIS A 325 -12.73 1.01 11.20
C HIS A 325 -13.76 0.50 12.23
N GLN A 326 -14.43 1.43 12.92
CA GLN A 326 -15.50 1.08 13.87
C GLN A 326 -16.71 0.48 13.17
N TRP A 327 -17.03 0.93 11.96
CA TRP A 327 -18.10 0.37 11.13
C TRP A 327 -17.80 -1.09 10.79
N LEU A 328 -16.61 -1.39 10.25
CA LEU A 328 -16.20 -2.74 9.88
C LEU A 328 -16.18 -3.68 11.09
N GLY A 329 -15.68 -3.21 12.24
CA GLY A 329 -15.72 -3.97 13.49
C GLY A 329 -17.14 -4.29 13.96
N LYS A 330 -18.10 -3.36 13.80
CA LYS A 330 -19.52 -3.60 14.12
C LYS A 330 -20.21 -4.57 13.16
N GLN A 331 -19.77 -4.63 11.90
CA GLN A 331 -20.24 -5.64 10.94
C GLN A 331 -19.64 -7.02 11.21
N GLY A 332 -18.67 -7.14 12.13
CA GLY A 332 -18.05 -8.40 12.51
C GLY A 332 -16.91 -8.83 11.59
N TYR A 333 -16.33 -7.92 10.81
CA TYR A 333 -15.14 -8.22 10.03
C TYR A 333 -13.89 -8.35 10.92
N THR A 334 -12.86 -9.00 10.40
CA THR A 334 -11.63 -9.29 11.16
C THR A 334 -10.55 -8.28 10.82
N SER A 335 -10.20 -7.44 11.79
CA SER A 335 -9.04 -6.55 11.70
C SER A 335 -7.75 -7.37 11.71
N VAL A 336 -6.80 -6.97 10.88
CA VAL A 336 -5.45 -7.53 10.79
C VAL A 336 -4.50 -6.75 11.68
N TRP A 337 -4.41 -5.44 11.46
CA TRP A 337 -3.54 -4.52 12.19
C TRP A 337 -4.05 -3.09 12.05
N GLY A 338 -3.79 -2.25 13.05
CA GLY A 338 -4.24 -0.86 13.10
C GLY A 338 -5.43 -0.60 14.03
N ILE A 339 -5.90 0.63 14.13
CA ILE A 339 -5.39 1.82 13.42
C ILE A 339 -3.99 2.20 13.93
N GLY A 340 -3.09 2.56 13.00
CA GLY A 340 -1.77 3.06 13.31
C GLY A 340 -1.31 4.15 12.34
N ARG A 341 -0.06 4.59 12.49
CA ARG A 341 0.63 5.45 11.53
C ARG A 341 1.96 4.84 11.14
N HIS A 342 2.18 4.69 9.85
CA HIS A 342 3.44 4.23 9.29
C HIS A 342 4.55 5.25 9.47
N ILE A 343 5.79 4.76 9.62
CA ILE A 343 6.99 5.61 9.53
C ILE A 343 7.22 5.99 8.07
N LEU A 344 7.19 5.02 7.17
CA LEU A 344 7.38 5.23 5.73
C LEU A 344 6.10 5.78 5.10
N GLY A 345 6.23 6.90 4.40
CA GLY A 345 5.12 7.62 3.77
C GLY A 345 4.08 8.21 4.72
N SER A 346 4.31 8.19 6.03
CA SER A 346 3.48 8.77 7.09
C SER A 346 1.99 8.34 7.12
N GLN A 347 1.61 7.34 6.32
CA GLN A 347 0.23 6.92 6.15
C GLN A 347 -0.39 6.46 7.47
N ILE A 348 -1.58 6.97 7.78
CA ILE A 348 -2.45 6.35 8.78
C ILE A 348 -3.05 5.11 8.14
N PHE A 349 -3.01 3.97 8.81
CA PHE A 349 -3.44 2.70 8.24
C PHE A 349 -4.44 1.96 9.13
N ASP A 350 -5.29 1.14 8.51
CA ASP A 350 -5.86 -0.06 9.12
C ASP A 350 -6.09 -1.16 8.08
N TYR A 351 -5.77 -2.38 8.49
CA TYR A 351 -5.77 -3.56 7.64
C TYR A 351 -6.89 -4.51 8.06
N TRP A 352 -7.54 -5.11 7.07
CA TRP A 352 -8.65 -6.04 7.24
C TRP A 352 -8.47 -7.28 6.38
N TRP A 353 -8.98 -8.41 6.84
CA TRP A 353 -9.18 -9.57 5.98
C TRP A 353 -10.46 -9.41 5.17
N ASP A 354 -10.36 -9.52 3.85
CA ASP A 354 -11.53 -9.70 3.01
C ASP A 354 -12.16 -11.09 3.21
N THR A 355 -13.30 -11.31 2.58
CA THR A 355 -14.10 -12.53 2.74
C THR A 355 -13.45 -13.80 2.16
N THR A 356 -12.31 -13.66 1.50
CA THR A 356 -11.52 -14.76 0.94
C THR A 356 -10.10 -14.82 1.52
N GLY A 357 -9.79 -14.00 2.53
CA GLY A 357 -8.49 -13.92 3.16
C GLY A 357 -7.43 -13.25 2.28
N ASN A 358 -7.79 -12.25 1.48
CA ASN A 358 -6.82 -11.25 1.01
C ASN A 358 -6.80 -10.11 2.03
N MET A 359 -5.61 -9.56 2.29
CA MET A 359 -5.49 -8.38 3.13
C MET A 359 -5.80 -7.12 2.30
N ILE A 360 -6.59 -6.24 2.87
CA ILE A 360 -6.94 -4.95 2.29
C ILE A 360 -6.71 -3.85 3.32
N GLU A 361 -6.24 -2.70 2.88
CA GLU A 361 -5.87 -1.57 3.74
C GLU A 361 -6.69 -0.33 3.37
N HIS A 362 -7.15 0.40 4.39
CA HIS A 362 -7.45 1.82 4.24
C HIS A 362 -6.23 2.63 4.66
N TYR A 363 -5.92 3.68 3.90
CA TYR A 363 -4.93 4.66 4.33
C TYR A 363 -5.40 6.10 4.17
N ALA A 364 -4.83 7.01 4.96
CA ALA A 364 -5.00 8.46 4.81
C ALA A 364 -3.69 9.18 5.17
N ASP A 365 -3.58 10.46 4.83
CA ASP A 365 -2.48 11.34 5.26
C ASP A 365 -1.08 10.83 4.82
N GLY A 366 -0.98 10.40 3.56
CA GLY A 366 0.26 9.93 2.96
C GLY A 366 1.13 11.04 2.39
N ASP A 367 2.44 10.89 2.49
CA ASP A 367 3.41 11.83 1.92
C ASP A 367 3.46 11.75 0.39
N LEU A 368 3.83 12.88 -0.23
CA LEU A 368 4.08 12.98 -1.66
C LEU A 368 5.57 13.15 -1.94
N VAL A 369 6.04 12.50 -3.00
CA VAL A 369 7.45 12.47 -3.44
C VAL A 369 7.57 12.80 -4.92
N ASN A 370 8.76 13.14 -5.38
CA ASN A 370 9.06 13.34 -6.80
C ASN A 370 10.54 13.01 -7.10
N GLN A 371 11.03 13.37 -8.30
CA GLN A 371 12.42 13.11 -8.71
C GLN A 371 13.51 13.72 -7.80
N ASP A 372 13.18 14.74 -6.99
CA ASP A 372 14.11 15.41 -6.10
C ASP A 372 14.19 14.73 -4.72
N THR A 373 13.25 13.83 -4.40
CA THR A 373 13.27 13.02 -3.19
C THR A 373 14.41 11.98 -3.27
N PRO A 374 15.31 11.91 -2.28
CA PRO A 374 16.36 10.90 -2.27
C PRO A 374 15.81 9.51 -1.97
N VAL A 375 16.54 8.47 -2.37
CA VAL A 375 16.25 7.08 -1.98
C VAL A 375 16.76 6.87 -0.56
N GLY A 376 15.91 6.39 0.35
CA GLY A 376 16.23 6.11 1.74
C GLY A 376 16.57 4.65 2.04
N TRP A 377 17.37 4.42 3.08
CA TRP A 377 17.59 3.10 3.68
C TRP A 377 17.29 3.13 5.17
N GLY A 378 16.48 2.17 5.61
CA GLY A 378 16.16 1.94 7.02
C GLY A 378 16.40 0.49 7.42
N MET A 379 16.71 0.25 8.69
CA MET A 379 16.80 -1.12 9.20
C MET A 379 15.41 -1.76 9.29
N ALA A 380 15.28 -2.98 8.80
CA ALA A 380 14.04 -3.75 8.90
C ALA A 380 13.75 -4.16 10.36
N GLY A 381 12.50 -4.03 10.79
CA GLY A 381 12.02 -4.49 12.09
C GLY A 381 10.60 -4.00 12.36
N ASP A 382 9.90 -4.62 13.32
CA ASP A 382 8.53 -4.22 13.68
C ASP A 382 8.45 -2.72 14.03
N GLU A 383 9.51 -2.19 14.62
CA GLU A 383 9.63 -0.79 15.04
C GLU A 383 9.85 0.19 13.89
N SER A 384 10.31 -0.28 12.72
CA SER A 384 10.45 0.57 11.54
C SER A 384 9.17 0.65 10.71
N LEU A 385 8.12 -0.10 11.07
CA LEU A 385 6.86 -0.09 10.34
C LEU A 385 5.88 0.98 10.84
N ALA A 386 5.87 1.33 12.13
CA ALA A 386 4.86 2.24 12.68
C ALA A 386 5.38 3.18 13.77
N VAL A 387 5.01 4.46 13.65
CA VAL A 387 5.23 5.50 14.67
C VAL A 387 4.38 5.20 15.90
N TRP A 388 3.11 4.85 15.68
CA TRP A 388 2.16 4.47 16.72
C TRP A 388 1.10 3.54 16.15
N GLY A 389 0.43 2.82 17.05
CA GLY A 389 -0.56 1.79 16.72
C GLY A 389 -0.38 0.57 17.62
N PRO A 390 -1.25 -0.45 17.47
CA PRO A 390 -1.07 -1.75 18.09
C PRO A 390 0.27 -2.38 17.70
N GLU A 391 0.74 -3.35 18.49
CA GLU A 391 1.86 -4.20 18.08
C GLU A 391 1.61 -4.83 16.71
N VAL A 392 2.67 -4.87 15.88
CA VAL A 392 2.63 -5.56 14.60
C VAL A 392 2.43 -7.06 14.87
N PRO A 393 1.43 -7.71 14.28
CA PRO A 393 1.33 -9.16 14.35
C PRO A 393 2.59 -9.81 13.76
N LYS A 394 3.21 -10.76 14.45
CA LYS A 394 4.45 -11.42 13.97
C LYS A 394 4.34 -12.09 12.60
N TRP A 395 3.11 -12.41 12.19
CA TRP A 395 2.77 -13.02 10.91
C TRP A 395 2.38 -11.99 9.84
N PHE A 396 2.41 -10.69 10.13
CA PHE A 396 1.91 -9.65 9.23
C PHE A 396 2.60 -9.67 7.86
N LEU A 397 3.93 -9.84 7.85
CA LEU A 397 4.74 -9.95 6.63
C LEU A 397 4.93 -11.41 6.15
N GLN A 398 4.25 -12.41 6.75
CA GLN A 398 4.47 -13.84 6.50
C GLN A 398 3.56 -14.44 5.45
#